data_AF-A0A2P5AH67-F1
#
_entry.id   AF-A0A2P5AH67-F1
#
_cell.length_a   1.000
_cell.length_b   1.000
_cell.length_c   1.000
_cell.angle_alpha   90.00
_cell.angle_beta   90.00
_cell.angle_gamma   90.00
#
_symmetry.space_group_name_H-M   'P 1'
#
loop_
_entity.id
_entity.type
_entity.pdbx_description
1 polymer ?
#
loop_
_entity_poly.entity_id
_entity_poly.type
_entity_poly.pdbx_seq_one_letter_code
_entity_poly.pdbx_strand_id
1 'polypeptide(L)'
;MMKTQVKNVQENVKESKINKEIKELNQNLHNIPLNIFDSGRWENIIDSKLRDLLVEKGPILENNINFPKDKNFRHFSTIHYIQKLSNGETHDRKWLAYSRDFNKVYCFCCKLFNTKHSTSQLSNEGSNDWKNLSSKLKSHKTTNEHITNMSAWIDLELRFSNNKTIDINIQEKINREKEHWKNF
;
A
#
# COMPACT_ATOMS: atom_id res chain seq x y z
N MET A 1 43.35 29.16 -38.43
CA MET A 1 42.07 28.43 -38.44
C MET A 1 42.28 27.07 -37.80
N MET A 2 41.89 26.82 -36.53
CA MET A 2 41.80 25.43 -35.96
C MET A 2 41.37 25.31 -34.48
N LYS A 3 40.87 26.36 -33.80
CA LYS A 3 40.50 26.27 -32.36
C LYS A 3 38.99 26.24 -32.05
N THR A 4 38.12 26.40 -33.05
CA THR A 4 36.66 26.46 -32.84
C THR A 4 35.95 25.12 -33.05
N GLN A 5 36.56 24.17 -33.77
CA GLN A 5 35.94 22.86 -34.06
C GLN A 5 36.09 21.84 -32.91
N VAL A 6 37.19 21.88 -32.13
CA VAL A 6 37.46 20.85 -31.11
C VAL A 6 36.58 20.98 -29.86
N LYS A 7 36.29 22.21 -29.42
CA LYS A 7 35.41 22.45 -28.24
C LYS A 7 33.98 21.98 -28.48
N ASN A 8 33.44 22.27 -29.68
CA ASN A 8 32.08 21.92 -30.05
C ASN A 8 31.88 20.39 -30.21
N VAL A 9 32.92 19.68 -30.64
CA VAL A 9 32.91 18.21 -30.69
C VAL A 9 32.98 17.59 -29.29
N GLN A 10 33.78 18.15 -28.37
CA GLN A 10 33.89 17.63 -27.00
C GLN A 10 32.62 17.85 -26.16
N GLU A 11 31.91 18.97 -26.35
CA GLU A 11 30.62 19.23 -25.69
C GLU A 11 29.52 18.30 -26.21
N ASN A 12 29.41 18.14 -27.53
CA ASN A 12 28.45 17.20 -28.14
C ASN A 12 28.69 15.74 -27.72
N VAL A 13 29.95 15.33 -27.55
CA VAL A 13 30.27 13.96 -27.07
C VAL A 13 29.86 13.78 -25.60
N LYS A 14 30.03 14.79 -24.74
CA LYS A 14 29.59 14.71 -23.33
C LYS A 14 28.06 14.69 -23.20
N GLU A 15 27.37 15.53 -23.96
CA GLU A 15 25.90 15.58 -23.97
C GLU A 15 25.29 14.28 -24.50
N SER A 16 25.91 13.67 -25.52
CA SER A 16 25.48 12.37 -26.04
C SER A 16 25.65 11.21 -25.03
N LYS A 17 26.66 11.28 -24.16
CA LYS A 17 26.93 10.27 -23.13
C LYS A 17 25.94 10.37 -21.97
N ILE A 18 25.68 11.60 -21.52
CA ILE A 18 24.69 11.90 -20.48
C ILE A 18 23.29 11.48 -20.94
N ASN A 19 22.93 11.78 -22.19
CA ASN A 19 21.63 11.38 -22.74
C ASN A 19 21.49 9.86 -22.86
N LYS A 20 22.59 9.13 -23.04
CA LYS A 20 22.60 7.66 -23.08
C LYS A 20 22.46 7.06 -21.68
N GLU A 21 23.16 7.60 -20.69
CA GLU A 21 23.01 7.23 -19.27
C GLU A 21 21.60 7.56 -18.74
N ILE A 22 21.03 8.72 -19.09
CA ILE A 22 19.64 9.08 -18.75
C ILE A 22 18.64 8.12 -19.40
N LYS A 23 18.89 7.68 -20.65
CA LYS A 23 18.05 6.67 -21.31
C LYS A 23 18.13 5.30 -20.64
N GLU A 24 19.32 4.86 -20.24
CA GLU A 24 19.51 3.61 -19.49
C GLU A 24 18.90 3.68 -18.09
N LEU A 25 19.02 4.82 -17.38
CA LEU A 25 18.35 5.04 -16.10
C LEU A 25 16.83 5.06 -16.24
N ASN A 26 16.28 5.71 -17.27
CA ASN A 26 14.84 5.77 -17.53
C ASN A 26 14.27 4.43 -18.00
N GLN A 27 15.04 3.63 -18.75
CA GLN A 27 14.64 2.27 -19.12
C GLN A 27 14.64 1.31 -17.93
N ASN A 28 15.53 1.52 -16.94
CA ASN A 28 15.53 0.74 -15.70
C ASN A 28 14.45 1.17 -14.69
N LEU A 29 14.02 2.44 -14.71
CA LEU A 29 12.95 2.94 -13.84
C LEU A 29 11.55 2.41 -14.22
N HIS A 30 11.36 1.99 -15.48
CA HIS A 30 10.06 1.59 -16.01
C HIS A 30 9.71 0.09 -15.89
N ASN A 31 10.55 -0.73 -15.24
CA ASN A 31 10.35 -2.20 -15.18
C ASN A 31 10.27 -2.80 -13.78
N ILE A 32 9.94 -2.01 -12.75
CA ILE A 32 9.30 -2.56 -11.56
C ILE A 32 7.80 -2.30 -11.75
N PRO A 33 6.92 -3.31 -11.78
CA PRO A 33 5.49 -3.06 -11.70
C PRO A 33 5.27 -2.23 -10.43
N LEU A 34 4.89 -0.97 -10.59
CA LEU A 34 4.54 -0.11 -9.45
C LEU A 34 3.41 -0.82 -8.71
N ASN A 35 3.75 -1.48 -7.61
CA ASN A 35 2.76 -2.19 -6.81
C ASN A 35 1.92 -1.13 -6.10
N ILE A 36 0.78 -0.79 -6.71
CA ILE A 36 -0.17 0.19 -6.16
C ILE A 36 -0.73 -0.24 -4.80
N PHE A 37 -0.58 -1.52 -4.43
CA PHE A 37 -1.00 -2.05 -3.13
C PHE A 37 0.11 -1.98 -2.07
N ASP A 38 1.32 -1.53 -2.42
CA ASP A 38 2.36 -1.27 -1.43
C ASP A 38 2.07 0.03 -0.68
N SER A 39 1.68 -0.13 0.59
CA SER A 39 1.40 0.97 1.54
C SER A 39 2.51 2.01 1.69
N GLY A 40 3.78 1.64 1.44
CA GLY A 40 4.91 2.57 1.51
C GLY A 40 5.01 3.50 0.30
N ARG A 41 4.38 3.15 -0.83
CA ARG A 41 4.38 3.98 -2.04
C ARG A 41 3.26 5.02 -2.07
N TRP A 42 2.28 4.94 -1.17
CA TRP A 42 1.18 5.90 -1.16
C TRP A 42 1.65 7.26 -0.65
N GLU A 43 1.36 8.29 -1.43
CA GLU A 43 1.51 9.68 -1.00
C GLU A 43 0.66 9.96 0.26
N ASN A 44 0.96 11.04 0.95
CA ASN A 44 0.25 11.42 2.18
C ASN A 44 -1.22 11.80 1.92
N ILE A 45 -1.57 12.15 0.68
CA ILE A 45 -2.93 12.45 0.27
C ILE A 45 -3.35 11.38 -0.73
N ILE A 46 -4.33 10.57 -0.34
CA ILE A 46 -4.88 9.49 -1.16
C ILE A 46 -6.19 9.96 -1.77
N ASP A 47 -6.25 9.93 -3.10
CA ASP A 47 -7.46 10.23 -3.88
C ASP A 47 -8.61 9.29 -3.50
N SER A 48 -9.86 9.76 -3.60
CA SER A 48 -11.03 8.97 -3.21
C SER A 48 -11.15 7.68 -4.01
N LYS A 49 -10.89 7.70 -5.33
CA LYS A 49 -10.99 6.50 -6.17
C LYS A 49 -9.93 5.48 -5.83
N LEU A 50 -8.70 5.95 -5.53
CA LEU A 50 -7.63 5.07 -5.08
C LEU A 50 -7.95 4.48 -3.71
N ARG A 51 -8.48 5.28 -2.78
CA ARG A 51 -8.91 4.80 -1.46
C ARG A 51 -9.98 3.71 -1.59
N ASP A 52 -10.99 3.94 -2.43
CA ASP A 52 -12.07 2.99 -2.69
C ASP A 52 -11.52 1.65 -3.21
N LEU A 53 -10.64 1.70 -4.22
CA LEU A 53 -9.98 0.51 -4.77
C LEU A 53 -9.15 -0.25 -3.72
N LEU A 54 -8.40 0.47 -2.90
CA LEU A 54 -7.57 -0.12 -1.85
C LEU A 54 -8.43 -0.79 -0.77
N VAL A 55 -9.52 -0.16 -0.35
CA VAL A 55 -10.46 -0.75 0.61
C VAL A 55 -11.16 -1.97 0.03
N GLU A 56 -11.56 -1.93 -1.24
CA GLU A 56 -12.22 -3.07 -1.89
C GLU A 56 -11.31 -4.31 -1.96
N LYS A 57 -10.01 -4.14 -2.19
CA LYS A 57 -9.04 -5.24 -2.22
C LYS A 57 -8.54 -5.63 -0.84
N GLY A 58 -8.49 -4.67 0.08
CA GLY A 58 -7.92 -4.84 1.41
C GLY A 58 -6.38 -4.89 1.42
N PRO A 59 -5.80 -4.94 2.63
CA PRO A 59 -4.35 -5.03 2.82
C PRO A 59 -3.83 -6.40 2.36
N ILE A 60 -2.74 -6.38 1.59
CA ILE A 60 -2.05 -7.60 1.17
C ILE A 60 -1.15 -8.08 2.32
N LEU A 61 -1.40 -9.31 2.79
CA LEU A 61 -0.55 -9.97 3.77
C LEU A 61 0.53 -10.79 3.06
N GLU A 62 1.78 -10.35 3.20
CA GLU A 62 2.95 -11.01 2.64
C GLU A 62 3.47 -12.09 3.60
N ASN A 63 3.01 -13.34 3.44
CA ASN A 63 3.35 -14.43 4.37
C ASN A 63 4.52 -15.32 3.92
N ASN A 64 4.87 -15.32 2.63
CA ASN A 64 5.84 -16.24 2.03
C ASN A 64 7.10 -15.55 1.51
N ILE A 65 7.56 -14.50 2.20
CA ILE A 65 8.71 -13.71 1.77
C ILE A 65 9.79 -13.72 2.83
N ASN A 66 11.04 -13.78 2.38
CA ASN A 66 12.18 -13.63 3.24
C ASN A 66 12.37 -12.15 3.58
N PHE A 67 11.99 -11.75 4.79
CA PHE A 67 12.08 -10.36 5.22
C PHE A 67 13.54 -9.91 5.36
N PRO A 68 13.95 -8.81 4.70
CA PRO A 68 15.30 -8.29 4.79
C PRO A 68 15.68 -7.93 6.23
N LYS A 69 16.88 -8.35 6.63
CA LYS A 69 17.42 -8.07 7.95
C LYS A 69 17.98 -6.65 8.03
N ASP A 70 17.82 -6.00 9.17
CA ASP A 70 18.46 -4.74 9.52
C ASP A 70 19.95 -4.95 9.88
N LYS A 71 20.65 -3.84 10.18
CA LYS A 71 22.05 -3.85 10.62
C LYS A 71 22.33 -4.69 11.88
N ASN A 72 21.29 -5.03 12.65
CA ASN A 72 21.37 -5.85 13.86
C ASN A 72 20.86 -7.28 13.62
N PHE A 73 20.73 -7.71 12.35
CA PHE A 73 20.20 -9.01 11.94
C PHE A 73 18.73 -9.28 12.34
N ARG A 74 17.96 -8.24 12.67
CA ARG A 74 16.53 -8.34 12.97
C ARG A 74 15.70 -8.11 11.71
N HIS A 75 14.53 -8.71 11.64
CA HIS A 75 13.62 -8.54 10.50
C HIS A 75 12.17 -8.53 10.97
N PHE A 76 11.27 -8.12 10.07
CA PHE A 76 9.85 -8.31 10.29
C PHE A 76 9.52 -9.81 10.37
N SER A 77 8.56 -10.17 11.21
CA SER A 77 8.08 -11.55 11.33
C SER A 77 6.57 -11.55 11.22
N THR A 78 6.03 -12.54 10.51
CA THR A 78 4.59 -12.75 10.33
C THR A 78 3.84 -12.91 11.66
N ILE A 79 4.53 -13.25 12.76
CA ILE A 79 3.94 -13.26 14.10
C ILE A 79 3.32 -11.91 14.49
N HIS A 80 3.80 -10.80 13.93
CA HIS A 80 3.26 -9.47 14.20
C HIS A 80 1.88 -9.24 13.56
N TYR A 81 1.48 -10.06 12.57
CA TYR A 81 0.12 -10.08 12.05
C TYR A 81 -0.87 -10.72 13.02
N ILE A 82 -0.41 -11.43 14.06
CA ILE A 82 -1.27 -12.10 15.02
C ILE A 82 -1.20 -11.36 16.36
N GLN A 83 -2.36 -11.05 16.92
CA GLN A 83 -2.49 -10.57 18.28
C GLN A 83 -2.95 -11.71 19.19
N LYS A 84 -2.12 -12.08 20.17
CA LYS A 84 -2.53 -12.94 21.28
C LYS A 84 -3.18 -12.11 22.39
N LEU A 85 -4.36 -12.51 22.83
CA LEU A 85 -5.09 -11.96 23.97
C LEU A 85 -4.72 -12.71 25.27
N SER A 86 -5.05 -12.11 26.42
CA SER A 86 -4.78 -12.70 27.74
C SER A 86 -5.61 -13.97 28.01
N ASN A 87 -6.76 -14.10 27.35
CA ASN A 87 -7.60 -15.30 27.38
C ASN A 87 -7.07 -16.44 26.47
N GLY A 88 -5.94 -16.25 25.79
CA GLY A 88 -5.34 -17.22 24.88
C GLY A 88 -5.82 -17.16 23.43
N GLU A 89 -6.86 -16.37 23.15
CA GLU A 89 -7.38 -16.19 21.78
C GLU A 89 -6.40 -15.41 20.90
N THR A 90 -6.42 -15.71 19.61
CA THR A 90 -5.62 -15.03 18.59
C THR A 90 -6.52 -14.29 17.61
N HIS A 91 -6.21 -13.02 17.36
CA HIS A 91 -6.89 -12.21 16.36
C HIS A 91 -5.91 -11.72 15.30
N ASP A 92 -6.33 -11.79 14.04
CA ASP A 92 -5.57 -11.24 12.94
C ASP A 92 -5.59 -9.71 12.97
N ARG A 93 -4.40 -9.11 12.96
CA ARG A 93 -4.19 -7.68 12.77
C ARG A 93 -4.30 -7.32 11.30
N LYS A 94 -5.53 -7.37 10.79
CA LYS A 94 -5.84 -7.05 9.39
C LYS A 94 -5.36 -5.67 8.95
N TRP A 95 -5.24 -4.71 9.88
CA TRP A 95 -4.79 -3.35 9.57
C TRP A 95 -3.27 -3.20 9.39
N LEU A 96 -2.45 -4.21 9.65
CA LEU A 96 -1.00 -4.11 9.54
C LEU A 96 -0.55 -4.50 8.11
N ALA A 97 0.12 -3.59 7.40
CA ALA A 97 0.66 -3.84 6.07
C ALA A 97 2.19 -3.76 6.09
N TYR A 98 2.87 -4.70 5.42
CA TYR A 98 4.31 -4.67 5.23
C TYR A 98 4.63 -4.16 3.82
N SER A 99 5.55 -3.20 3.73
CA SER A 99 6.10 -2.69 2.49
C SER A 99 7.44 -3.34 2.23
N ARG A 100 7.53 -4.10 1.13
CA ARG A 100 8.76 -4.77 0.72
C ARG A 100 9.79 -3.76 0.23
N ASP A 101 9.35 -2.77 -0.53
CA ASP A 101 10.25 -1.81 -1.16
C ASP A 101 10.95 -0.91 -0.14
N PHE A 102 10.28 -0.60 0.98
CA PHE A 102 10.83 0.24 2.04
C PHE A 102 11.31 -0.54 3.26
N ASN A 103 11.10 -1.87 3.30
CA ASN A 103 11.34 -2.73 4.46
C ASN A 103 10.75 -2.11 5.75
N LYS A 104 9.47 -1.75 5.71
CA LYS A 104 8.76 -1.03 6.78
C LYS A 104 7.33 -1.55 6.91
N VAL A 105 6.75 -1.39 8.09
CA VAL A 105 5.32 -1.63 8.30
C VAL A 105 4.53 -0.34 8.44
N TYR A 106 3.29 -0.39 7.97
CA TYR A 106 2.33 0.71 7.98
C TYR A 106 1.01 0.24 8.57
N CYS A 107 0.26 1.17 9.14
CA CYS A 107 -1.14 0.93 9.49
C CYS A 107 -2.00 1.29 8.28
N PHE A 108 -2.67 0.29 7.69
CA PHE A 108 -3.49 0.41 6.50
C PHE A 108 -4.60 1.45 6.64
N CYS A 109 -5.47 1.30 7.66
CA CYS A 109 -6.57 2.25 7.86
C CYS A 109 -6.05 3.66 8.18
N CYS A 110 -5.02 3.79 9.01
CA CYS A 110 -4.48 5.11 9.31
C CYS A 110 -3.74 5.74 8.13
N LYS A 111 -3.15 4.97 7.21
CA LYS A 111 -2.57 5.52 5.98
C LYS A 111 -3.67 6.01 5.03
N LEU A 112 -4.81 5.31 4.95
CA LEU A 112 -5.92 5.62 4.05
C LEU A 112 -6.77 6.83 4.47
N PHE A 113 -7.08 6.92 5.76
CA PHE A 113 -8.09 7.83 6.29
C PHE A 113 -7.53 8.99 7.08
N ASN A 114 -6.20 9.12 7.14
CA ASN A 114 -5.64 10.17 7.98
C ASN A 114 -5.96 11.58 7.52
N THR A 115 -5.94 12.47 8.52
CA THR A 115 -5.89 13.90 8.28
C THR A 115 -4.43 14.36 8.20
N LYS A 116 -4.20 15.54 7.60
CA LYS A 116 -2.86 16.12 7.36
C LYS A 116 -1.99 16.29 8.64
N HIS A 117 -2.54 16.04 9.83
CA HIS A 117 -1.88 16.25 11.13
C HIS A 117 -1.64 14.96 11.92
N SER A 118 -1.64 13.79 11.28
CA SER A 118 -1.31 12.54 11.97
C SER A 118 0.07 12.60 12.62
N THR A 119 0.12 12.22 13.89
CA THR A 119 1.38 12.07 14.64
C THR A 119 1.90 10.64 14.61
N SER A 120 1.12 9.69 14.09
CA SER A 120 1.48 8.29 14.10
C SER A 120 2.48 7.97 12.99
N GLN A 121 3.69 7.56 13.38
CA GLN A 121 4.73 7.12 12.46
C GLN A 121 4.27 5.95 11.57
N LEU A 122 3.39 5.07 12.08
CA LEU A 122 2.82 3.97 11.30
C LEU A 122 1.90 4.44 10.17
N SER A 123 1.39 5.67 10.25
CA SER A 123 0.49 6.23 9.25
C SER A 123 1.22 6.92 8.11
N ASN A 124 2.39 7.53 8.34
CA ASN A 124 3.04 8.35 7.31
C ASN A 124 4.35 7.72 6.81
N GLU A 125 5.30 7.54 7.72
CA GLU A 125 6.69 7.17 7.42
C GLU A 125 6.95 5.66 7.40
N GLY A 126 6.09 4.91 8.11
CA GLY A 126 6.26 3.50 8.39
C GLY A 126 7.29 3.23 9.49
N SER A 127 7.31 2.00 9.99
CA SER A 127 8.20 1.58 11.07
C SER A 127 9.05 0.38 10.64
N ASN A 128 10.36 0.45 10.87
CA ASN A 128 11.29 -0.68 10.75
C ASN A 128 12.04 -0.97 12.05
N ASP A 129 11.61 -0.38 13.16
CA ASP A 129 12.13 -0.71 14.48
C ASP A 129 11.57 -2.06 14.94
N TRP A 130 12.16 -3.14 14.43
CA TRP A 130 11.78 -4.52 14.72
C TRP A 130 11.90 -4.88 16.19
N LYS A 131 12.78 -4.21 16.94
CA LYS A 131 12.98 -4.44 18.38
C LYS A 131 11.74 -4.01 19.16
N ASN A 132 11.22 -2.82 18.86
CA ASN A 132 10.14 -2.21 19.62
C ASN A 132 8.77 -2.32 18.92
N LEU A 133 8.72 -3.01 17.78
CA LEU A 133 7.51 -3.08 16.95
C LEU A 133 6.30 -3.57 17.73
N SER A 134 6.43 -4.64 18.51
CA SER A 134 5.30 -5.19 19.29
C SER A 134 4.72 -4.18 20.29
N SER A 135 5.58 -3.43 21.00
CA SER A 135 5.14 -2.38 21.93
C SER A 135 4.43 -1.24 21.19
N LYS A 136 5.02 -0.80 20.06
CA LYS A 136 4.47 0.24 19.20
C LYS A 136 3.11 -0.11 18.61
N LEU A 137 2.92 -1.36 18.16
CA LEU A 137 1.62 -1.84 17.66
C LEU A 137 0.58 -1.88 18.78
N LYS A 138 1.00 -2.26 20.00
CA LYS A 138 0.11 -2.32 21.18
C LYS A 138 -0.36 -0.94 21.62
N SER A 139 0.49 0.08 21.60
CA SER A 139 0.09 1.46 21.93
C SER A 139 -0.67 2.13 20.79
N HIS A 140 -0.29 1.87 19.53
CA HIS A 140 -0.96 2.46 18.38
C HIS A 140 -2.43 2.05 18.27
N LYS A 141 -2.75 0.76 18.45
CA LYS A 141 -4.13 0.27 18.30
C LYS A 141 -5.12 0.87 19.30
N THR A 142 -4.64 1.42 20.42
CA THR A 142 -5.48 2.05 21.46
C THR A 142 -5.65 3.55 21.24
N THR A 143 -5.02 4.13 20.23
CA THR A 143 -5.15 5.56 19.92
C THR A 143 -6.52 5.86 19.31
N ASN A 144 -7.11 7.01 19.66
CA ASN A 144 -8.36 7.46 19.05
C ASN A 144 -8.24 7.60 17.53
N GLU A 145 -7.10 8.07 17.04
CA GLU A 145 -6.82 8.15 15.61
C GLU A 145 -6.99 6.79 14.92
N HIS A 146 -6.38 5.74 15.47
CA HIS A 146 -6.52 4.39 14.93
C HIS A 146 -7.97 3.90 15.00
N ILE A 147 -8.65 4.08 16.13
CA ILE A 147 -10.03 3.62 16.31
C ILE A 147 -10.96 4.30 15.30
N THR A 148 -10.86 5.63 15.13
CA THR A 148 -11.66 6.38 14.16
C THR A 148 -11.38 5.94 12.73
N ASN A 149 -10.10 5.80 12.36
CA ASN A 149 -9.71 5.37 11.02
C ASN A 149 -10.13 3.92 10.73
N MET A 150 -10.05 3.04 11.72
CA MET A 150 -10.53 1.66 11.64
C MET A 150 -12.04 1.62 11.41
N SER A 151 -12.82 2.42 12.14
CA SER A 151 -14.26 2.52 11.94
C SER A 151 -14.62 3.04 10.55
N ALA A 152 -13.91 4.06 10.05
CA ALA A 152 -14.11 4.59 8.69
C ALA A 152 -13.80 3.55 7.61
N TRP A 153 -12.75 2.75 7.83
CA TRP A 153 -12.42 1.63 6.93
C TRP A 153 -13.52 0.57 6.91
N ILE A 154 -13.95 0.09 8.09
CA ILE A 154 -14.99 -0.95 8.20
C ILE A 154 -16.30 -0.46 7.56
N ASP A 155 -16.70 0.78 7.82
CA ASP A 155 -17.90 1.37 7.22
C ASP A 155 -17.82 1.42 5.69
N LEU A 156 -16.69 1.83 5.13
CA LEU A 156 -16.51 1.85 3.67
C LEU A 156 -16.51 0.44 3.07
N GLU A 157 -15.87 -0.54 3.74
CA GLU A 157 -15.88 -1.95 3.33
C GLU A 157 -17.30 -2.55 3.34
N LEU A 158 -18.11 -2.23 4.35
CA LEU A 158 -19.51 -2.66 4.44
C LEU A 158 -20.37 -2.06 3.32
N ARG A 159 -20.17 -0.78 2.98
CA ARG A 159 -20.88 -0.13 1.87
C ARG A 159 -20.59 -0.82 0.54
N PHE A 160 -19.33 -1.20 0.27
CA PHE A 160 -19.00 -1.97 -0.94
C PHE A 160 -19.65 -3.35 -0.96
N SER A 161 -19.68 -4.04 0.18
CA SER A 161 -20.32 -5.35 0.30
C SER A 161 -21.83 -5.29 0.05
N ASN A 162 -22.50 -4.26 0.57
CA ASN A 162 -23.93 -4.03 0.36
C ASN A 162 -24.25 -3.64 -1.09
N ASN A 163 -23.46 -2.75 -1.69
CA ASN A 163 -23.64 -2.36 -3.09
C ASN A 163 -23.49 -3.56 -4.04
N LYS A 164 -22.47 -4.40 -3.83
CA LYS A 164 -22.28 -5.66 -4.58
C LYS A 164 -23.49 -6.58 -4.46
N THR A 165 -24.08 -6.69 -3.28
CA THR A 165 -25.27 -7.52 -3.05
C THR A 165 -26.49 -6.99 -3.80
N ILE A 166 -26.68 -5.66 -3.82
CA ILE A 166 -27.77 -5.02 -4.58
C ILE A 166 -27.61 -5.26 -6.08
N ASP A 167 -26.40 -5.08 -6.62
CA ASP A 167 -26.12 -5.28 -8.05
C ASP A 167 -26.40 -6.72 -8.49
N ILE A 168 -26.03 -7.71 -7.67
CA ILE A 168 -26.33 -9.14 -7.91
C ILE A 168 -27.85 -9.36 -7.99
N ASN A 169 -28.61 -8.84 -7.01
CA ASN A 169 -30.06 -9.00 -6.97
C ASN A 169 -30.75 -8.35 -8.18
N ILE A 170 -30.28 -7.18 -8.63
CA ILE A 170 -30.79 -6.51 -9.83
C ILE A 170 -30.47 -7.34 -11.08
N GLN A 171 -29.24 -7.84 -11.20
CA GLN A 171 -28.83 -8.68 -12.34
C GLN A 171 -29.65 -9.97 -12.43
N GLU A 172 -29.95 -10.61 -11.31
CA GLU A 172 -30.83 -11.79 -11.25
C GLU A 172 -32.26 -11.46 -11.67
N LYS A 173 -32.79 -10.29 -11.30
CA LYS A 173 -34.13 -9.86 -11.70
C LYS A 173 -34.20 -9.65 -13.22
N ILE A 174 -33.20 -8.96 -13.79
CA ILE A 174 -33.08 -8.77 -15.24
C ILE A 174 -32.97 -10.11 -15.97
N ASN A 175 -32.19 -11.05 -15.44
CA ASN A 175 -32.04 -12.37 -16.06
C ASN A 175 -33.35 -13.17 -16.01
N ARG A 176 -34.10 -13.12 -14.90
CA ARG A 176 -35.43 -13.75 -14.79
C ARG A 176 -36.43 -13.17 -15.79
N GLU A 177 -36.45 -11.85 -15.95
CA GLU A 177 -37.30 -11.19 -16.95
C GLU A 177 -36.88 -11.60 -18.38
N LYS A 178 -35.58 -11.63 -18.69
CA LYS A 178 -35.09 -12.10 -20.00
C LYS A 178 -35.53 -13.53 -20.31
N GLU A 179 -35.43 -14.46 -19.35
CA GLU A 179 -35.90 -15.84 -19.55
C GLU A 179 -37.43 -15.92 -19.70
N HIS A 180 -38.17 -15.06 -18.98
CA HIS A 180 -39.61 -14.96 -19.16
C HIS A 180 -40.00 -14.55 -20.59
N TRP A 181 -39.33 -13.54 -21.16
CA TRP A 181 -39.60 -13.07 -22.53
C TRP A 181 -39.09 -14.01 -23.64
N LYS A 182 -38.21 -14.97 -23.35
CA LYS A 182 -37.76 -16.00 -24.32
C LYS A 182 -38.73 -17.17 -24.46
N ASN A 183 -39.61 -17.36 -23.48
CA ASN A 183 -40.59 -18.45 -23.46
C ASN A 183 -41.97 -18.03 -24.01
N PHE A 184 -42.06 -16.81 -24.54
CA PHE A 184 -43.15 -16.30 -25.39
C PHE A 184 -42.65 -16.15 -26.82
#